data_AF-A0A923YV17-F1
#
_entry.id   AF-A0A923YV17-F1
#
_cell.length_a   1.000
_cell.length_b   1.000
_cell.length_c   1.000
_cell.angle_alpha   90.00
_cell.angle_beta   90.00
_cell.angle_gamma   90.00
#
_symmetry.space_group_name_H-M   'P 1'
#
loop_
_entity.id
_entity.type
_entity.pdbx_description
1 polymer ?
#
loop_
_entity_poly.entity_id
_entity_poly.type
_entity_poly.pdbx_seq_one_letter_code
_entity_poly.pdbx_strand_id
1 'polypeptide(L)'
;ALLLGAAIDWTGIHALGGPIYAGTSGSLTIQYPVAERLGLVVLLGNLAFVQTLLVDTLGSNGALWSLANEFWYYICYPALVLLLARRRLSGSLVALVVLALFPHLLPGFAVWLMGSGIYHADRRWRGRVSRRAGAVVLVVATLLLAACLGAARVQYFGDVTSDLLVGAAFAGLCWALLAIDPMPARALGPVSRYGANASYSLYVTHLPLVVLLAAWMTRGLGHGERFFPGAMALLVFTAVVLGAVAWGWLFAALTEARTPLLRDRVKALLGLRKPDARTIT
;
A
#
# COMPACT_ATOMS: atom_id res chain seq x y z
N ALA A 1 -3.51 -10.50 9.45
CA ALA A 1 -3.58 -10.34 7.99
C ALA A 1 -3.12 -11.61 7.27
N LEU A 2 -1.85 -12.01 7.36
CA LEU A 2 -1.30 -13.18 6.64
C LEU A 2 -2.11 -14.47 6.87
N LEU A 3 -2.31 -14.88 8.12
CA LEU A 3 -3.09 -16.08 8.45
C LEU A 3 -4.54 -16.01 7.95
N LEU A 4 -5.16 -14.82 8.02
CA LEU A 4 -6.51 -14.60 7.54
C LEU A 4 -6.58 -14.73 6.01
N GLY A 5 -5.63 -14.13 5.30
CA GLY A 5 -5.51 -14.27 3.84
C GLY A 5 -5.31 -15.72 3.43
N ALA A 6 -4.38 -16.43 4.08
CA ALA A 6 -4.14 -17.84 3.83
C ALA A 6 -5.38 -18.71 4.11
N ALA A 7 -6.13 -18.43 5.18
CA ALA A 7 -7.37 -19.13 5.49
C ALA A 7 -8.48 -18.86 4.44
N ILE A 8 -8.59 -17.62 3.97
CA ILE A 8 -9.53 -17.25 2.90
C ILE A 8 -9.16 -17.99 1.60
N ASP A 9 -7.89 -17.96 1.20
CA ASP A 9 -7.42 -18.65 0.00
C ASP A 9 -7.58 -20.17 0.11
N TRP A 10 -7.25 -20.76 1.25
CA TRP A 10 -7.44 -22.18 1.52
C TRP A 10 -8.93 -22.54 1.39
N THR A 11 -9.82 -21.74 1.97
CA THR A 11 -11.27 -21.94 1.86
C THR A 11 -11.72 -21.83 0.40
N GLY A 12 -11.25 -20.82 -0.32
CA GLY A 12 -11.59 -20.63 -1.72
C GLY A 12 -11.14 -21.77 -2.61
N ILE A 13 -9.91 -22.28 -2.42
CA ILE A 13 -9.38 -23.43 -3.16
C ILE A 13 -10.23 -24.68 -2.93
N HIS A 14 -10.56 -25.00 -1.67
CA HIS A 14 -11.20 -26.28 -1.34
C HIS A 14 -12.73 -26.24 -1.46
N ALA A 15 -13.38 -25.11 -1.18
CA ALA A 15 -14.84 -24.99 -1.23
C ALA A 15 -15.36 -24.54 -2.60
N LEU A 16 -14.62 -23.68 -3.31
CA LEU A 16 -15.06 -23.08 -4.58
C LEU A 16 -14.23 -23.58 -5.77
N GLY A 17 -12.92 -23.67 -5.59
CA GLY A 17 -11.95 -23.95 -6.65
C GLY A 17 -12.05 -22.94 -7.81
N GLY A 18 -11.81 -23.43 -9.02
CA GLY A 18 -12.05 -22.70 -10.25
C GLY A 18 -10.81 -22.03 -10.87
N PRO A 19 -10.95 -21.50 -12.10
CA PRO A 19 -9.82 -21.03 -12.90
C PRO A 19 -9.01 -19.91 -12.25
N ILE A 20 -9.61 -19.10 -11.37
CA ILE A 20 -8.90 -17.99 -10.71
C ILE A 20 -7.86 -18.50 -9.70
N TYR A 21 -8.18 -19.53 -8.91
CA TYR A 21 -7.25 -20.14 -7.97
C TYR A 21 -6.21 -21.03 -8.65
N ALA A 22 -6.53 -21.57 -9.83
CA ALA A 22 -5.59 -22.31 -10.67
C ALA A 22 -4.66 -21.40 -11.50
N GLY A 23 -4.88 -20.08 -11.50
CA GLY A 23 -4.12 -19.14 -12.34
C GLY A 23 -4.46 -19.18 -13.83
N THR A 24 -5.49 -19.93 -14.23
CA THR A 24 -5.90 -20.14 -15.62
C THR A 24 -7.09 -19.28 -16.05
N SER A 25 -7.61 -18.43 -15.15
CA SER A 25 -8.74 -17.56 -15.48
C SER A 25 -8.42 -16.48 -16.52
N GLY A 26 -7.15 -16.24 -16.85
CA GLY A 26 -6.69 -15.10 -17.66
C GLY A 26 -6.62 -13.78 -16.87
N SER A 27 -6.50 -13.86 -15.55
CA SER A 27 -6.39 -12.67 -14.68
C SER A 27 -5.00 -12.07 -14.85
N LEU A 28 -4.89 -10.74 -14.83
CA LEU A 28 -3.58 -10.08 -14.83
C LEU A 28 -2.91 -10.12 -13.45
N THR A 29 -3.71 -10.29 -12.39
CA THR A 29 -3.21 -10.26 -11.01
C THR A 29 -2.81 -11.65 -10.51
N ILE A 30 -3.47 -12.70 -10.98
CA ILE A 30 -3.22 -14.10 -10.57
C ILE A 30 -3.04 -14.94 -11.83
N GLN A 31 -1.78 -15.29 -12.09
CA GLN A 31 -1.32 -16.06 -13.24
C GLN A 31 -0.59 -17.34 -12.82
N TYR A 32 -0.83 -17.78 -11.59
CA TYR A 32 -0.15 -18.90 -10.95
C TYR A 32 -1.15 -19.68 -10.08
N PRO A 33 -0.91 -20.97 -9.78
CA PRO A 33 -1.69 -21.71 -8.81
C PRO A 33 -1.51 -21.14 -7.41
N VAL A 34 -2.58 -20.61 -6.82
CA VAL A 34 -2.53 -19.95 -5.49
C VAL A 34 -2.07 -20.91 -4.39
N ALA A 35 -2.38 -22.20 -4.52
CA ALA A 35 -2.00 -23.23 -3.54
C ALA A 35 -0.48 -23.36 -3.37
N GLU A 36 0.31 -23.12 -4.41
CA GLU A 36 1.78 -23.20 -4.36
C GLU A 36 2.39 -22.12 -3.46
N ARG A 37 1.65 -21.03 -3.22
CA ARG A 37 2.08 -19.89 -2.40
C ARG A 37 1.52 -19.89 -0.98
N LEU A 38 0.91 -20.98 -0.52
CA LEU A 38 0.42 -21.15 0.86
C LEU A 38 1.41 -21.88 1.79
N GLY A 39 2.61 -22.19 1.29
CA GLY A 39 3.64 -22.92 2.05
C GLY A 39 4.23 -22.14 3.23
N LEU A 40 4.77 -22.87 4.21
CA LEU A 40 5.36 -22.29 5.43
C LEU A 40 6.53 -21.34 5.14
N VAL A 41 7.39 -21.66 4.16
CA VAL A 41 8.52 -20.81 3.77
C VAL A 41 8.03 -19.45 3.25
N VAL A 42 6.97 -19.44 2.44
CA VAL A 42 6.35 -18.21 1.92
C VAL A 42 5.73 -17.41 3.07
N LEU A 43 5.03 -18.07 3.99
CA LEU A 43 4.46 -17.42 5.19
C LEU A 43 5.54 -16.75 6.04
N LEU A 44 6.63 -17.45 6.34
CA LEU A 44 7.74 -16.92 7.15
C LEU A 44 8.47 -15.79 6.43
N GLY A 45 8.68 -15.90 5.11
CA GLY A 45 9.29 -14.82 4.34
C GLY A 45 8.41 -13.57 4.26
N ASN A 46 7.09 -13.72 4.15
CA ASN A 46 6.15 -12.58 4.21
C ASN A 46 6.11 -11.95 5.62
N LEU A 47 6.25 -12.76 6.68
CA LEU A 47 6.37 -12.26 8.05
C LEU A 47 7.68 -11.49 8.27
N ALA A 48 8.75 -11.90 7.59
CA ALA A 48 10.06 -11.25 7.62
C ALA A 48 10.23 -10.09 6.62
N PHE A 49 9.16 -9.71 5.89
CA PHE A 49 9.19 -8.63 4.88
C PHE A 49 10.19 -8.85 3.73
N VAL A 50 10.34 -10.10 3.28
CA VAL A 50 11.21 -10.49 2.15
C VAL A 50 10.45 -11.06 0.95
N GLN A 51 9.12 -10.93 0.93
CA GLN A 51 8.32 -11.24 -0.24
C GLN A 51 8.70 -10.33 -1.42
N THR A 52 8.67 -10.87 -2.64
CA THR A 52 9.20 -10.32 -3.90
C THR A 52 10.72 -10.13 -3.96
N LEU A 53 11.43 -10.21 -2.82
CA LEU A 53 12.90 -10.21 -2.76
C LEU A 53 13.47 -11.62 -2.83
N LEU A 54 12.94 -12.52 -2.00
CA LEU A 54 13.45 -13.88 -1.81
C LEU A 54 12.36 -14.95 -1.94
N VAL A 55 11.10 -14.60 -1.65
CA VAL A 55 9.95 -15.50 -1.75
C VAL A 55 8.78 -14.80 -2.43
N ASP A 56 7.76 -15.53 -2.84
CA ASP A 56 6.54 -14.95 -3.37
C ASP A 56 5.69 -14.23 -2.30
N THR A 57 4.70 -13.45 -2.72
CA THR A 57 3.64 -12.99 -1.82
C THR A 57 2.77 -14.17 -1.37
N LEU A 58 2.31 -14.15 -0.12
CA LEU A 58 1.53 -15.25 0.45
C LEU A 58 0.16 -15.40 -0.24
N GLY A 59 -0.13 -16.61 -0.73
CA GLY A 59 -1.39 -16.96 -1.37
C GLY A 59 -1.70 -16.10 -2.58
N SER A 60 -2.93 -15.59 -2.66
CA SER A 60 -3.38 -14.68 -3.72
C SER A 60 -3.04 -13.21 -3.45
N ASN A 61 -2.44 -12.90 -2.28
CA ASN A 61 -2.28 -11.54 -1.80
C ASN A 61 -1.08 -10.81 -2.43
N GLY A 62 -1.12 -10.66 -3.76
CA GLY A 62 -0.17 -9.87 -4.54
C GLY A 62 0.06 -8.46 -3.98
N ALA A 63 -0.93 -7.85 -3.31
CA ALA A 63 -0.80 -6.52 -2.73
C ALA A 63 0.39 -6.41 -1.74
N LEU A 64 0.80 -7.49 -1.06
CA LEU A 64 1.88 -7.50 -0.07
C LEU A 64 3.26 -7.08 -0.60
N TRP A 65 3.45 -7.02 -1.92
CA TRP A 65 4.73 -6.66 -2.55
C TRP A 65 5.30 -5.34 -2.02
N SER A 66 4.49 -4.26 -1.99
CA SER A 66 5.01 -2.95 -1.61
C SER A 66 5.27 -2.82 -0.11
N LEU A 67 4.76 -3.74 0.71
CA LEU A 67 5.02 -3.77 2.14
C LEU A 67 6.46 -4.20 2.46
N ALA A 68 7.01 -5.16 1.70
CA ALA A 68 8.44 -5.51 1.81
C ALA A 68 9.31 -4.30 1.45
N ASN A 69 8.99 -3.65 0.34
CA ASN A 69 9.70 -2.47 -0.12
C ASN A 69 9.69 -1.36 0.94
N GLU A 70 8.53 -1.02 1.49
CA GLU A 70 8.40 0.03 2.51
C GLU A 70 9.22 -0.29 3.78
N PHE A 71 9.18 -1.54 4.25
CA PHE A 71 9.98 -1.98 5.39
C PHE A 71 11.49 -1.71 5.17
N TRP A 72 12.02 -2.10 4.02
CA TRP A 72 13.42 -1.87 3.69
C TRP A 72 13.74 -0.39 3.44
N TYR A 73 12.80 0.41 2.92
CA TYR A 73 12.98 1.86 2.79
C TYR A 73 13.14 2.55 4.15
N TYR A 74 12.38 2.14 5.17
CA TYR A 74 12.54 2.67 6.53
C TYR A 74 13.87 2.28 7.19
N ILE A 75 14.50 1.18 6.77
CA ILE A 75 15.85 0.80 7.21
C ILE A 75 16.90 1.60 6.42
N CYS A 76 16.75 1.68 5.10
CA CYS A 76 17.69 2.32 4.20
C CYS A 76 17.78 3.83 4.39
N TYR A 77 16.65 4.51 4.66
CA TYR A 77 16.61 5.96 4.82
C TYR A 77 17.49 6.50 5.97
N PRO A 78 17.30 6.10 7.24
CA PRO A 78 18.12 6.61 8.34
C PRO A 78 19.60 6.20 8.18
N ALA A 79 19.86 5.02 7.64
CA ALA A 79 21.20 4.56 7.32
C ALA A 79 21.90 5.43 6.26
N LEU A 80 21.17 5.87 5.22
CA LEU A 80 21.66 6.84 4.25
C LEU A 80 21.92 8.22 4.88
N VAL A 81 21.03 8.67 5.77
CA VAL A 81 21.22 9.93 6.52
C VAL A 81 22.46 9.86 7.42
N LEU A 82 22.68 8.75 8.12
CA LEU A 82 23.89 8.53 8.93
C LEU A 82 25.17 8.53 8.09
N LEU A 83 25.10 8.01 6.86
CA LEU A 83 26.22 8.01 5.93
C LEU A 83 26.54 9.43 5.50
N LEU A 84 25.55 10.14 4.96
CA LEU A 84 25.75 11.43 4.29
C LEU A 84 25.99 12.56 5.30
N ALA A 85 25.17 12.62 6.36
CA ALA A 85 25.19 13.72 7.32
C ALA A 85 26.15 13.49 8.51
N ARG A 86 26.43 12.22 8.87
CA ARG A 86 27.25 11.89 10.05
C ARG A 86 28.51 11.10 9.72
N ARG A 87 28.73 10.71 8.45
CA ARG A 87 29.88 9.92 7.98
C ARG A 87 30.11 8.64 8.79
N ARG A 88 29.03 8.04 9.33
CA ARG A 88 29.10 6.83 10.17
C ARG A 88 28.79 5.58 9.36
N LEU A 89 29.84 4.83 9.01
CA LEU A 89 29.69 3.64 8.16
C LEU A 89 28.93 2.48 8.82
N SER A 90 29.04 2.30 10.15
CA SER A 90 28.53 1.09 10.82
C SER A 90 27.04 0.83 10.61
N GLY A 91 26.18 1.86 10.74
CA GLY A 91 24.74 1.75 10.47
C GLY A 91 24.40 1.83 8.97
N SER A 92 25.28 2.44 8.17
CA SER A 92 25.06 2.67 6.75
C SER A 92 25.39 1.47 5.87
N LEU A 93 26.29 0.59 6.32
CA LEU A 93 26.65 -0.64 5.62
C LEU A 93 25.43 -1.54 5.37
N VAL A 94 24.49 -1.59 6.32
CA VAL A 94 23.25 -2.38 6.15
C VAL A 94 22.46 -1.91 4.94
N ALA A 95 22.26 -0.59 4.79
CA ALA A 95 21.52 -0.04 3.65
C ALA A 95 22.27 -0.25 2.33
N LEU A 96 23.59 -0.05 2.33
CA LEU A 96 24.40 -0.27 1.13
C LEU A 96 24.35 -1.73 0.69
N VAL A 97 24.44 -2.68 1.63
CA VAL A 97 24.34 -4.11 1.35
C VAL A 97 22.95 -4.46 0.83
N VAL A 98 21.88 -4.00 1.48
CA VAL A 98 20.50 -4.28 1.04
C VAL A 98 20.26 -3.74 -0.36
N LEU A 99 20.61 -2.48 -0.64
CA LEU A 99 20.41 -1.88 -1.96
C LEU A 99 21.32 -2.49 -3.04
N ALA A 100 22.51 -2.98 -2.67
CA ALA A 100 23.39 -3.71 -3.58
C ALA A 100 22.87 -5.11 -3.91
N LEU A 101 22.30 -5.82 -2.93
CA LEU A 101 21.70 -7.15 -3.12
C LEU A 101 20.37 -7.07 -3.86
N PHE A 102 19.60 -6.00 -3.64
CA PHE A 102 18.26 -5.82 -4.21
C PHE A 102 18.15 -4.48 -4.97
N PRO A 103 18.85 -4.32 -6.11
CA PRO A 103 18.90 -3.04 -6.84
C PRO A 103 17.54 -2.60 -7.40
N HIS A 104 16.60 -3.53 -7.59
CA HIS A 104 15.23 -3.24 -8.02
C HIS A 104 14.44 -2.41 -6.98
N LEU A 105 14.94 -2.29 -5.75
CA LEU A 105 14.39 -1.37 -4.74
C LEU A 105 14.69 0.10 -5.06
N LEU A 106 15.71 0.41 -5.86
CA LEU A 106 16.18 1.78 -6.07
C LEU A 106 15.14 2.72 -6.69
N PRO A 107 14.40 2.35 -7.76
CA PRO A 107 13.38 3.24 -8.34
C PRO A 107 12.27 3.58 -7.34
N GLY A 108 11.75 2.58 -6.65
CA GLY A 108 10.71 2.78 -5.63
C GLY A 108 11.23 3.56 -4.43
N PHE A 109 12.49 3.35 -4.03
CA PHE A 109 13.14 4.14 -2.98
C PHE A 109 13.29 5.60 -3.40
N ALA A 110 13.64 5.87 -4.66
CA ALA A 110 13.71 7.24 -5.19
C ALA A 110 12.34 7.92 -5.17
N VAL A 111 11.26 7.22 -5.58
CA VAL A 111 9.88 7.72 -5.46
C VAL A 111 9.52 7.97 -4.00
N TRP A 112 9.86 7.05 -3.10
CA TRP A 112 9.60 7.18 -1.66
C TRP A 112 10.32 8.41 -1.06
N LEU A 113 11.57 8.68 -1.48
CA LEU A 113 12.34 9.85 -1.07
C LEU A 113 11.72 11.18 -1.55
N MET A 114 10.92 11.18 -2.63
CA MET A 114 10.19 12.38 -3.06
C MET A 114 9.23 12.88 -1.97
N GLY A 115 8.67 11.98 -1.15
CA GLY A 115 7.88 12.35 0.04
C GLY A 115 8.68 13.15 1.07
N SER A 116 9.93 12.73 1.35
CA SER A 116 10.86 13.51 2.18
C SER A 116 11.20 14.85 1.51
N GLY A 117 11.33 14.86 0.19
CA GLY A 117 11.52 16.08 -0.61
C GLY A 117 10.37 17.08 -0.42
N ILE A 118 9.12 16.60 -0.45
CA ILE A 118 7.92 17.43 -0.20
C ILE A 118 7.99 18.09 1.17
N TYR A 119 8.39 17.35 2.23
CA TYR A 119 8.54 17.92 3.57
C TYR A 119 9.53 19.10 3.60
N HIS A 120 10.68 18.96 2.97
CA HIS A 120 11.67 20.04 2.90
C HIS A 120 11.21 21.20 2.03
N ALA A 121 10.58 20.92 0.89
CA ALA A 121 9.99 21.92 0.01
C ALA A 121 8.89 22.72 0.73
N ASP A 122 8.01 22.05 1.45
CA ASP A 122 6.97 22.68 2.25
C ASP A 122 7.58 23.57 3.34
N ARG A 123 8.50 23.07 4.16
CA ARG A 123 9.17 23.91 5.18
C ARG A 123 9.91 25.10 4.59
N ARG A 124 10.48 24.95 3.40
CA ARG A 124 11.14 26.06 2.70
C ARG A 124 10.12 27.04 2.16
N TRP A 125 9.00 26.65 1.57
CA TRP A 125 8.16 27.57 0.78
C TRP A 125 6.80 27.90 1.42
N ARG A 126 6.45 27.27 2.55
CA ARG A 126 5.21 27.51 3.29
C ARG A 126 5.03 29.00 3.59
N GLY A 127 3.85 29.51 3.25
CA GLY A 127 3.49 30.92 3.41
C GLY A 127 4.13 31.90 2.42
N ARG A 128 5.04 31.45 1.53
CA ARG A 128 5.68 32.31 0.50
C ARG A 128 5.00 32.23 -0.85
N VAL A 129 4.20 31.20 -1.09
CA VAL A 129 3.44 31.01 -2.34
C VAL A 129 2.07 31.66 -2.17
N SER A 130 1.71 32.58 -3.07
CA SER A 130 0.36 33.17 -3.07
C SER A 130 -0.68 32.14 -3.48
N ARG A 131 -1.94 32.30 -3.04
CA ARG A 131 -3.03 31.38 -3.43
C ARG A 131 -3.20 31.25 -4.95
N ARG A 132 -3.01 32.34 -5.71
CA ARG A 132 -3.07 32.33 -7.18
C ARG A 132 -1.94 31.51 -7.79
N ALA A 133 -0.71 31.72 -7.33
CA ALA A 133 0.44 30.95 -7.80
C ALA A 133 0.29 29.47 -7.46
N GLY A 134 -0.18 29.16 -6.23
CA GLY A 134 -0.51 27.80 -5.81
C GLY A 134 -1.54 27.15 -6.73
N ALA A 135 -2.66 27.84 -7.03
CA ALA A 135 -3.70 27.33 -7.92
C ALA A 135 -3.20 27.03 -9.34
N VAL A 136 -2.33 27.89 -9.90
CA VAL A 136 -1.67 27.63 -11.18
C VAL A 136 -0.80 26.37 -11.09
N VAL A 137 0.03 26.25 -10.04
CA VAL A 137 0.85 25.05 -9.82
C VAL A 137 -0.02 23.80 -9.69
N LEU A 138 -1.16 23.88 -8.99
CA LEU A 138 -2.08 22.75 -8.85
C LEU A 138 -2.63 22.29 -10.20
N VAL A 139 -3.08 23.22 -11.05
CA VAL A 139 -3.56 22.90 -12.40
C VAL A 139 -2.45 22.28 -13.23
N VAL A 140 -1.26 22.88 -13.26
CA VAL A 140 -0.10 22.36 -14.00
C VAL A 140 0.30 20.98 -13.50
N ALA A 141 0.39 20.76 -12.19
CA ALA A 141 0.73 19.47 -11.60
C ALA A 141 -0.34 18.41 -11.89
N THR A 142 -1.61 18.79 -11.90
CA THR A 142 -2.72 17.88 -12.27
C THR A 142 -2.63 17.47 -13.73
N LEU A 143 -2.40 18.42 -14.65
CA LEU A 143 -2.24 18.14 -16.08
C LEU A 143 -1.00 17.29 -16.34
N LEU A 144 0.11 17.58 -15.67
CA LEU A 144 1.34 16.80 -15.76
C LEU A 144 1.12 15.37 -15.26
N LEU A 145 0.46 15.18 -14.12
CA LEU A 145 0.14 13.86 -13.61
C LEU A 145 -0.76 13.09 -14.59
N ALA A 146 -1.78 13.74 -15.16
CA ALA A 146 -2.64 13.12 -16.17
C ALA A 146 -1.85 12.70 -17.42
N ALA A 147 -0.93 13.55 -17.90
CA ALA A 147 -0.06 13.24 -19.02
C ALA A 147 0.89 12.06 -18.72
N CYS A 148 1.53 12.05 -17.54
CA CYS A 148 2.40 10.96 -17.10
C CYS A 148 1.63 9.64 -16.96
N LEU A 149 0.42 9.68 -16.40
CA LEU A 149 -0.45 8.50 -16.31
C LEU A 149 -0.84 8.01 -17.71
N GLY A 150 -1.23 8.91 -18.62
CA GLY A 150 -1.54 8.56 -20.01
C GLY A 150 -0.36 7.90 -20.72
N ALA A 151 0.83 8.49 -20.61
CA ALA A 151 2.08 7.95 -21.17
C ALA A 151 2.43 6.58 -20.58
N ALA A 152 2.27 6.39 -19.27
CA ALA A 152 2.50 5.11 -18.60
C ALA A 152 1.51 4.03 -19.10
N ARG A 153 0.24 4.39 -19.33
CA ARG A 153 -0.78 3.43 -19.80
C ARG A 153 -0.57 2.96 -21.23
N VAL A 154 -0.02 3.81 -22.10
CA VAL A 154 0.35 3.41 -23.46
C VAL A 154 1.80 2.87 -23.53
N GLN A 155 2.44 2.65 -22.37
CA GLN A 155 3.81 2.15 -22.24
C GLN A 155 4.82 2.95 -23.09
N TYR A 156 4.62 4.28 -23.15
CA TYR A 156 5.46 5.16 -23.96
C TYR A 156 6.92 5.18 -23.47
N PHE A 157 7.11 5.08 -22.16
CA PHE A 157 8.42 4.93 -21.52
C PHE A 157 8.50 3.57 -20.81
N GLY A 158 9.73 3.10 -20.56
CA GLY A 158 9.95 1.91 -19.73
C GLY A 158 9.48 2.10 -18.28
N ASP A 159 9.22 1.00 -17.58
CA ASP A 159 8.56 0.98 -16.26
C ASP A 159 9.21 1.90 -15.23
N VAL A 160 10.54 1.84 -15.09
CA VAL A 160 11.30 2.67 -14.14
C VAL A 160 11.11 4.16 -14.42
N THR A 161 11.17 4.57 -15.69
CA THR A 161 10.99 5.97 -16.07
C THR A 161 9.55 6.41 -15.82
N SER A 162 8.58 5.56 -16.17
CA SER A 162 7.16 5.81 -15.91
C SER A 162 6.88 6.01 -14.42
N ASP A 163 7.41 5.13 -13.55
CA ASP A 163 7.25 5.21 -12.10
C ASP A 163 7.86 6.50 -11.53
N LEU A 164 9.06 6.88 -11.97
CA LEU A 164 9.71 8.11 -11.54
C LEU A 164 8.95 9.36 -12.00
N LEU A 165 8.46 9.38 -13.24
CA LEU A 165 7.70 10.52 -13.78
C LEU A 165 6.34 10.67 -13.08
N VAL A 166 5.60 9.57 -12.91
CA VAL A 166 4.33 9.57 -12.18
C VAL A 166 4.55 9.96 -10.72
N GLY A 167 5.57 9.40 -10.07
CA GLY A 167 5.96 9.74 -8.70
C GLY A 167 6.30 11.21 -8.54
N ALA A 168 7.09 11.79 -9.44
CA ALA A 168 7.47 13.20 -9.40
C ALA A 168 6.28 14.13 -9.65
N ALA A 169 5.44 13.81 -10.64
CA ALA A 169 4.23 14.59 -10.92
C ALA A 169 3.25 14.54 -9.74
N PHE A 170 3.06 13.37 -9.12
CA PHE A 170 2.25 13.21 -7.93
C PHE A 170 2.84 13.96 -6.72
N ALA A 171 4.15 13.91 -6.51
CA ALA A 171 4.81 14.67 -5.45
C ALA A 171 4.61 16.19 -5.61
N GLY A 172 4.70 16.68 -6.85
CA GLY A 172 4.39 18.08 -7.19
C GLY A 172 2.93 18.43 -6.90
N LEU A 173 1.99 17.55 -7.23
CA LEU A 173 0.57 17.71 -6.92
C LEU A 173 0.33 17.78 -5.39
N CYS A 174 0.93 16.86 -4.62
CA CYS A 174 0.86 16.87 -3.17
C CYS A 174 1.41 18.16 -2.56
N TRP A 175 2.57 18.62 -3.03
CA TRP A 175 3.13 19.89 -2.56
C TRP A 175 2.22 21.08 -2.89
N ALA A 176 1.62 21.12 -4.10
CA ALA A 176 0.68 22.17 -4.48
C ALA A 176 -0.57 22.19 -3.59
N LEU A 177 -1.11 21.02 -3.25
CA LEU A 177 -2.24 20.90 -2.30
C LEU A 177 -1.86 21.40 -0.91
N LEU A 178 -0.66 21.09 -0.41
CA LEU A 178 -0.15 21.61 0.87
C LEU A 178 0.07 23.12 0.84
N ALA A 179 0.54 23.67 -0.28
CA ALA A 179 0.82 25.10 -0.43
C ALA A 179 -0.47 25.95 -0.52
N ILE A 180 -1.52 25.43 -1.15
CA ILE A 180 -2.83 26.10 -1.24
C ILE A 180 -3.61 25.94 0.07
N ASP A 181 -3.48 24.77 0.71
CA ASP A 181 -4.27 24.34 1.85
C ASP A 181 -5.78 24.57 1.60
N PRO A 182 -6.35 23.93 0.56
CA PRO A 182 -7.74 24.15 0.20
C PRO A 182 -8.65 23.72 1.35
N MET A 183 -9.70 24.50 1.60
CA MET A 183 -10.68 24.12 2.63
C MET A 183 -11.19 22.70 2.36
N PRO A 184 -11.12 21.79 3.35
CA PRO A 184 -11.54 20.42 3.14
C PRO A 184 -13.02 20.41 2.77
N ALA A 185 -13.35 19.82 1.63
CA ALA A 185 -14.73 19.57 1.25
C ALA A 185 -15.36 18.68 2.33
N ARG A 186 -16.38 19.19 3.04
CA ARG A 186 -17.09 18.43 4.10
C ARG A 186 -17.55 17.06 3.61
N ALA A 187 -17.93 16.96 2.33
CA ALA A 187 -18.31 15.72 1.66
C ALA A 187 -17.21 14.65 1.64
N LEU A 188 -15.92 15.04 1.65
CA LEU A 188 -14.79 14.11 1.69
C LEU A 188 -14.45 13.63 3.11
N GLY A 189 -15.03 14.25 4.14
CA GLY A 189 -14.75 13.93 5.54
C GLY A 189 -14.90 12.44 5.91
N PRO A 190 -15.94 11.72 5.46
CA PRO A 190 -16.05 10.27 5.68
C PRO A 190 -14.93 9.47 5.00
N VAL A 191 -14.59 9.82 3.76
CA VAL A 191 -13.53 9.14 2.99
C VAL A 191 -12.16 9.36 3.63
N SER A 192 -11.84 10.59 4.02
CA SER A 192 -10.59 10.90 4.74
C SER A 192 -10.51 10.19 6.08
N ARG A 193 -11.62 10.09 6.82
CA ARG A 193 -11.68 9.33 8.08
C ARG A 193 -11.47 7.84 7.86
N TYR A 194 -12.06 7.25 6.82
CA TYR A 194 -11.79 5.86 6.46
C TYR A 194 -10.31 5.67 6.11
N GLY A 195 -9.78 6.52 5.23
CA GLY A 195 -8.39 6.45 4.78
C GLY A 195 -7.39 6.54 5.94
N ALA A 196 -7.65 7.39 6.93
CA ALA A 196 -6.79 7.54 8.09
C ALA A 196 -6.82 6.36 9.08
N ASN A 197 -7.93 5.61 9.13
CA ASN A 197 -8.15 4.59 10.17
C ASN A 197 -8.17 3.14 9.67
N ALA A 198 -8.35 2.92 8.37
CA ALA A 198 -8.60 1.58 7.82
C ALA A 198 -7.90 1.29 6.48
N SER A 199 -7.16 2.25 5.90
CA SER A 199 -6.52 2.05 4.59
C SER A 199 -5.49 0.92 4.61
N TYR A 200 -4.68 0.82 5.66
CA TYR A 200 -3.72 -0.28 5.85
C TYR A 200 -4.46 -1.63 5.95
N SER A 201 -5.47 -1.70 6.82
CA SER A 201 -6.30 -2.88 7.03
C SER A 201 -6.97 -3.37 5.73
N LEU A 202 -7.54 -2.45 4.95
CA LEU A 202 -8.08 -2.74 3.61
C LEU A 202 -6.98 -3.29 2.70
N TYR A 203 -5.86 -2.58 2.59
CA TYR A 203 -4.75 -2.93 1.70
C TYR A 203 -4.24 -4.36 1.96
N VAL A 204 -4.01 -4.75 3.22
CA VAL A 204 -3.46 -6.09 3.54
C VAL A 204 -4.48 -7.23 3.50
N THR A 205 -5.78 -6.96 3.40
CA THR A 205 -6.82 -8.00 3.48
C THR A 205 -7.77 -8.08 2.28
N HIS A 206 -7.85 -7.04 1.44
CA HIS A 206 -8.85 -6.98 0.38
C HIS A 206 -8.65 -8.05 -0.71
N LEU A 207 -7.42 -8.32 -1.13
CA LEU A 207 -7.19 -9.11 -2.34
C LEU A 207 -7.64 -10.57 -2.19
N PRO A 208 -7.28 -11.32 -1.12
CA PRO A 208 -7.84 -12.66 -0.90
C PRO A 208 -9.35 -12.69 -0.83
N LEU A 209 -9.97 -11.68 -0.20
CA LEU A 209 -11.42 -11.55 -0.14
C LEU A 209 -12.04 -11.34 -1.54
N VAL A 210 -11.48 -10.43 -2.33
CA VAL A 210 -11.93 -10.15 -3.70
C VAL A 210 -11.80 -11.39 -4.57
N VAL A 211 -10.72 -12.17 -4.42
CA VAL A 211 -10.50 -13.43 -5.16
C VAL A 211 -11.53 -14.48 -4.76
N LEU A 212 -11.82 -14.64 -3.47
CA LEU A 212 -12.87 -15.53 -2.99
C LEU A 212 -14.23 -15.15 -3.57
N LEU A 213 -14.59 -13.87 -3.50
CA LEU A 213 -15.84 -13.35 -4.04
C LEU A 213 -15.93 -13.53 -5.56
N ALA A 214 -14.83 -13.29 -6.29
CA ALA A 214 -14.77 -13.52 -7.72
C ALA A 214 -14.94 -15.01 -8.08
N ALA A 215 -14.32 -15.93 -7.33
CA ALA A 215 -14.50 -17.37 -7.51
C ALA A 215 -15.96 -17.80 -7.23
N TRP A 216 -16.56 -17.26 -6.17
CA TRP A 216 -17.96 -17.54 -5.82
C TRP A 216 -18.93 -17.04 -6.90
N MET A 217 -18.73 -15.81 -7.38
CA MET A 217 -19.58 -15.19 -8.40
C MET A 217 -19.43 -15.86 -9.76
N THR A 218 -18.20 -16.16 -10.19
CA THR A 218 -17.99 -16.85 -11.48
C THR A 218 -18.58 -18.25 -11.45
N ARG A 219 -18.41 -19.00 -10.36
CA ARG A 219 -19.02 -20.34 -10.21
C ARG A 219 -20.56 -20.29 -10.13
N GLY A 220 -21.12 -19.34 -9.38
CA GLY A 220 -22.56 -19.26 -9.13
C GLY A 220 -23.34 -18.55 -10.23
N LEU A 221 -22.99 -17.28 -10.48
CA LEU A 221 -23.71 -16.36 -11.38
C LEU A 221 -23.14 -16.36 -12.81
N GLY A 222 -21.83 -16.63 -12.95
CA GLY A 222 -21.14 -16.63 -14.25
C GLY A 222 -21.09 -18.00 -14.93
N HIS A 223 -21.66 -19.05 -14.33
CA HIS A 223 -21.61 -20.44 -14.83
C HIS A 223 -20.19 -20.95 -15.17
N GLY A 224 -19.17 -20.44 -14.46
CA GLY A 224 -17.76 -20.77 -14.69
C GLY A 224 -17.03 -19.80 -15.63
N GLU A 225 -17.73 -18.83 -16.23
CA GLU A 225 -17.17 -17.85 -17.14
C GLU A 225 -17.04 -16.45 -16.51
N ARG A 226 -16.27 -15.60 -17.19
CA ARG A 226 -16.14 -14.18 -16.84
C ARG A 226 -17.38 -13.42 -17.24
N PHE A 227 -17.74 -12.44 -16.43
CA PHE A 227 -18.81 -11.51 -16.79
C PHE A 227 -18.39 -10.66 -18.00
N PHE A 228 -19.26 -10.61 -19.00
CA PHE A 228 -19.16 -9.61 -20.05
C PHE A 228 -19.41 -8.21 -19.47
N PRO A 229 -18.71 -7.17 -19.96
CA PRO A 229 -18.94 -5.80 -19.54
C PRO A 229 -20.40 -5.40 -19.76
N GLY A 230 -21.09 -5.02 -18.69
CA GLY A 230 -22.51 -4.67 -18.71
C GLY A 230 -23.00 -4.16 -17.36
N ALA A 231 -24.26 -3.72 -17.29
CA ALA A 231 -24.83 -3.13 -16.08
C ALA A 231 -24.77 -4.07 -14.87
N MET A 232 -25.04 -5.37 -15.07
CA MET A 232 -24.92 -6.38 -14.02
C MET A 232 -23.48 -6.53 -13.54
N ALA A 233 -22.51 -6.61 -14.45
CA ALA A 233 -21.09 -6.72 -14.11
C ALA A 233 -20.60 -5.50 -13.32
N LEU A 234 -21.05 -4.29 -13.70
CA LEU A 234 -20.75 -3.05 -12.97
C LEU A 234 -21.38 -3.02 -11.58
N LEU A 235 -22.62 -3.48 -11.43
CA LEU A 235 -23.29 -3.58 -10.13
C LEU A 235 -22.57 -4.56 -9.22
N VAL A 236 -22.22 -5.74 -9.73
CA VAL A 236 -21.47 -6.77 -9.01
C VAL A 236 -20.10 -6.26 -8.61
N PHE A 237 -19.35 -5.64 -9.54
CA PHE A 237 -18.06 -5.03 -9.26
C PHE A 237 -18.16 -3.98 -8.16
N THR A 238 -19.16 -3.10 -8.23
CA THR A 238 -19.40 -2.06 -7.22
C THR A 238 -19.70 -2.70 -5.86
N ALA A 239 -20.52 -3.74 -5.81
CA ALA A 239 -20.82 -4.47 -4.59
C ALA A 239 -19.57 -5.13 -3.98
N VAL A 240 -18.70 -5.72 -4.80
CA VAL A 240 -17.42 -6.30 -4.35
C VAL A 240 -16.50 -5.23 -3.79
N VAL A 241 -16.36 -4.09 -4.46
CA VAL A 241 -15.54 -2.96 -3.98
C VAL A 241 -16.07 -2.43 -2.64
N LEU A 242 -17.38 -2.19 -2.53
CA LEU A 242 -17.99 -1.74 -1.28
C LEU A 242 -17.85 -2.78 -0.17
N GLY A 243 -17.99 -4.07 -0.50
CA GLY A 243 -17.78 -5.18 0.43
C GLY A 243 -16.34 -5.24 0.94
N ALA A 244 -15.35 -5.06 0.06
CA ALA A 244 -13.94 -4.99 0.44
C ALA A 244 -13.64 -3.78 1.34
N VAL A 245 -14.21 -2.60 1.04
CA VAL A 245 -14.12 -1.40 1.88
C VAL A 245 -14.74 -1.66 3.27
N ALA A 246 -15.94 -2.23 3.32
CA ALA A 246 -16.59 -2.56 4.59
C ALA A 246 -15.76 -3.58 5.40
N TRP A 247 -15.19 -4.58 4.74
CA TRP A 247 -14.30 -5.56 5.35
C TRP A 247 -13.03 -4.93 5.93
N GLY A 248 -12.38 -4.03 5.17
CA GLY A 248 -11.21 -3.30 5.65
C GLY A 248 -11.51 -2.49 6.91
N TRP A 249 -12.66 -1.81 6.96
CA TRP A 249 -13.11 -1.11 8.16
C TRP A 249 -13.37 -2.05 9.34
N LEU A 250 -14.08 -3.17 9.11
CA LEU A 250 -14.35 -4.14 10.17
C LEU A 250 -13.04 -4.72 10.73
N PHE A 251 -12.12 -5.11 9.86
CA PHE A 251 -10.82 -5.61 10.27
C PHE A 251 -10.04 -4.56 11.07
N ALA A 252 -10.03 -3.30 10.64
CA ALA A 252 -9.41 -2.20 11.38
C ALA A 252 -10.04 -1.99 12.77
N ALA A 253 -11.37 -2.02 12.86
CA ALA A 253 -12.09 -1.86 14.13
C ALA A 253 -11.78 -2.98 15.14
N LEU A 254 -11.59 -4.21 14.65
CA LEU A 254 -11.25 -5.37 15.47
C LEU A 254 -9.76 -5.45 15.83
N THR A 255 -8.88 -4.87 15.01
CA THR A 255 -7.42 -4.99 15.15
C THR A 255 -6.74 -3.65 15.40
N GLU A 256 -6.57 -2.85 14.35
CA GLU A 256 -5.83 -1.59 14.32
C GLU A 256 -6.28 -0.61 15.42
N ALA A 257 -7.59 -0.48 15.63
CA ALA A 257 -8.18 0.37 16.67
C ALA A 257 -7.83 -0.07 18.11
N ARG A 258 -7.42 -1.33 18.31
CA ARG A 258 -7.00 -1.89 19.61
C ARG A 258 -5.50 -1.77 19.85
N THR A 259 -4.71 -1.31 18.87
CA THR A 259 -3.25 -1.19 18.98
C THR A 259 -2.79 -0.34 20.18
N PRO A 260 -3.42 0.80 20.51
CA PRO A 260 -3.02 1.58 21.69
C PRO A 260 -3.15 0.78 22.99
N LEU A 261 -4.26 0.03 23.15
CA LEU A 261 -4.51 -0.79 24.35
C LEU A 261 -3.45 -1.89 24.53
N LEU A 262 -3.10 -2.57 23.43
CA LEU A 262 -2.04 -3.60 23.44
C LEU A 262 -0.67 -2.97 23.76
N ARG A 263 -0.35 -1.84 23.14
CA ARG A 263 0.89 -1.10 23.39
C ARG A 263 1.02 -0.72 24.86
N ASP A 264 -0.05 -0.22 25.47
CA ASP A 264 -0.03 0.21 26.87
C ASP A 264 0.08 -0.99 27.84
N ARG A 265 -0.57 -2.11 27.52
CA ARG A 265 -0.40 -3.37 28.27
C ARG A 265 1.04 -3.89 28.19
N VAL A 266 1.64 -3.91 27.00
CA VAL A 266 3.04 -4.34 26.83
C VAL A 266 4.00 -3.40 27.58
N LYS A 267 3.79 -2.09 27.49
CA LYS A 267 4.59 -1.13 28.28
C LYS A 267 4.45 -1.34 29.79
N ALA A 268 3.24 -1.65 30.27
CA ALA A 268 3.02 -1.96 31.68
C ALA A 268 3.75 -3.24 32.10
N LEU A 269 3.66 -4.31 31.30
CA LEU A 269 4.37 -5.57 31.55
C LEU A 269 5.89 -5.40 31.55
N LEU A 270 6.42 -4.54 30.68
CA LEU A 270 7.86 -4.25 30.59
C LEU A 270 8.34 -3.19 31.61
N GLY A 271 7.47 -2.68 32.49
CA GLY A 271 7.82 -1.62 33.45
C GLY A 271 8.18 -0.28 32.80
N LEU A 272 7.86 -0.07 31.53
CA LEU A 272 8.15 1.15 30.75
C LEU A 272 7.06 2.21 30.86
N ARG A 273 6.06 1.98 31.70
CA ARG A 273 4.98 2.93 31.94
C ARG A 273 5.56 4.10 32.74
N LYS A 274 5.72 5.26 32.09
CA LYS A 274 6.06 6.50 32.80
C LYS A 274 4.97 6.75 33.87
N PRO A 275 5.33 7.11 35.11
CA PRO A 275 4.33 7.49 36.10
C PRO A 275 3.51 8.66 35.54
N ASP A 276 2.18 8.54 35.62
CA ASP A 276 1.27 9.60 35.19
C ASP A 276 1.61 10.87 35.97
N ALA A 277 1.92 11.96 35.28
CA ALA A 277 2.27 13.25 35.87
C ALA A 277 1.09 13.94 36.61
N ARG A 278 0.04 13.18 36.98
CA ARG A 278 -1.17 13.65 37.65
C ARG A 278 -1.24 13.29 39.13
N THR A 279 -0.16 12.76 39.73
CA THR A 279 -0.09 12.43 41.17
C THR A 279 0.81 13.37 41.98
N ILE A 280 1.11 14.57 41.47
CA ILE A 280 1.77 15.64 42.24
C ILE A 280 0.83 16.85 42.28
N THR A 281 -0.22 16.75 43.10
CA THR A 281 -0.93 17.87 43.73
C THR A 281 -1.65 17.33 44.94
#